data_AF-A0A4E0RD75-F1
#
_entry.id   AF-A0A4E0RD75-F1
#
_cell.length_a   1.000
_cell.length_b   1.000
_cell.length_c   1.000
_cell.angle_alpha   90.00
_cell.angle_beta   90.00
_cell.angle_gamma   90.00
#
_symmetry.space_group_name_H-M   'P 1'
#
loop_
_entity.id
_entity.type
_entity.pdbx_description
1 polymer ?
#
loop_
_entity_poly.entity_id
_entity_poly.type
_entity_poly.pdbx_seq_one_letter_code
_entity_poly.pdbx_strand_id
1 'polypeptide(L)'
;MEEKAVSDVLTILMYKWFFELLEHYLRTNPIAQSVLLEMGFRFTLSGKNEVRRPDLGVVLNDNPIPLLPHDKSYHGIYDMCIEALSDSTTETK
;
A
#
# COMPACT_ATOMS: atom_id res chain seq x y z
N MET A 1 2.94 -5.32 -16.77
CA MET A 1 2.01 -4.88 -15.71
C MET A 1 1.34 -6.16 -15.25
N GLU A 2 1.44 -6.50 -13.97
CA GLU A 2 0.77 -7.69 -13.43
C GLU A 2 -0.73 -7.37 -13.30
N GLU A 3 -1.58 -8.29 -13.76
CA GLU A 3 -3.02 -8.20 -13.62
C GLU A 3 -3.39 -8.61 -12.19
N LYS A 4 -3.93 -7.68 -11.39
CA LYS A 4 -4.43 -7.99 -10.04
C LYS A 4 -5.79 -8.66 -10.17
N ALA A 5 -5.93 -9.84 -9.58
CA ALA A 5 -7.20 -10.54 -9.50
C ALA A 5 -8.14 -9.83 -8.50
N VAL A 6 -9.45 -9.86 -8.74
CA VAL A 6 -10.41 -9.12 -7.90
C VAL A 6 -10.62 -9.86 -6.59
N SER A 7 -10.48 -9.17 -5.46
CA SER A 7 -10.71 -9.78 -4.14
C SER A 7 -12.18 -10.13 -3.92
N ASP A 8 -12.44 -11.25 -3.25
CA ASP A 8 -13.78 -11.61 -2.81
C ASP A 8 -14.27 -10.72 -1.65
N VAL A 9 -15.56 -10.83 -1.31
CA VAL A 9 -16.16 -10.01 -0.25
C VAL A 9 -15.48 -10.25 1.10
N LEU A 10 -15.07 -11.48 1.40
CA LEU A 10 -14.42 -11.81 2.66
C LEU A 10 -13.06 -11.10 2.80
N THR A 11 -12.25 -11.13 1.74
CA THR A 11 -10.96 -10.46 1.66
C THR A 11 -11.12 -8.96 1.82
N ILE A 12 -12.14 -8.36 1.17
CA ILE A 12 -12.46 -6.94 1.33
C ILE A 12 -12.83 -6.61 2.78
N LEU A 13 -13.64 -7.42 3.44
CA LEU A 13 -14.04 -7.19 4.84
C LEU A 13 -12.86 -7.34 5.80
N MET A 14 -11.98 -8.32 5.58
CA MET A 14 -10.77 -8.51 6.37
C MET A 14 -9.81 -7.33 6.20
N TYR A 15 -9.60 -6.88 4.96
CA TYR A 15 -8.77 -5.72 4.67
C TYR A 15 -9.34 -4.44 5.32
N LYS A 16 -10.66 -4.24 5.24
CA LYS A 16 -11.33 -3.11 5.89
C LYS A 16 -11.13 -3.13 7.41
N TRP A 17 -11.32 -4.28 8.05
CA TRP A 17 -11.10 -4.43 9.49
C TRP A 17 -9.66 -4.07 9.88
N PHE A 18 -8.68 -4.57 9.12
CA PHE A 18 -7.27 -4.27 9.35
C PHE A 18 -6.96 -2.78 9.16
N PHE A 19 -7.46 -2.16 8.08
CA PHE A 19 -7.29 -0.74 7.80
C PHE A 19 -7.86 0.12 8.94
N GLU A 20 -9.07 -0.19 9.42
CA GLU A 20 -9.66 0.53 10.55
C GLU A 20 -8.80 0.42 11.81
N LEU A 21 -8.27 -0.77 12.12
CA LEU A 21 -7.38 -0.97 13.27
C LEU A 21 -6.10 -0.15 13.15
N LEU A 22 -5.47 -0.13 11.97
CA LEU A 22 -4.27 0.65 11.71
C LEU A 22 -4.54 2.16 11.86
N GLU A 23 -5.62 2.66 11.25
CA GLU A 23 -6.00 4.07 11.35
C GLU A 23 -6.32 4.49 12.79
N HIS A 24 -6.94 3.61 13.57
CA HIS A 24 -7.13 3.85 15.00
C HIS A 24 -5.79 3.92 15.74
N TYR A 25 -4.88 2.99 15.47
CA TYR A 25 -3.56 3.00 16.09
C TYR A 25 -2.75 4.25 15.75
N LEU A 26 -2.71 4.67 14.48
CA LEU A 26 -1.96 5.85 14.03
C LEU A 26 -2.58 7.16 14.52
N ARG A 27 -3.89 7.21 14.74
CA ARG A 27 -4.55 8.36 15.36
C ARG A 27 -4.19 8.51 16.83
N THR A 28 -4.05 7.39 17.55
CA THR A 28 -3.61 7.38 18.95
C THR A 28 -2.11 7.61 19.08
N ASN A 29 -1.33 7.08 18.15
CA ASN A 29 0.13 7.15 18.11
C ASN A 29 0.54 7.77 16.77
N PRO A 30 0.65 9.11 16.67
CA PRO A 30 0.89 9.81 15.41
C PRO A 30 2.35 9.68 14.96
N ILE A 31 2.78 8.45 14.67
CA ILE A 31 4.16 8.08 14.31
C ILE A 31 4.34 7.89 12.80
N ALA A 32 3.25 7.80 12.04
CA ALA A 32 3.27 7.49 10.61
C ALA A 32 2.03 8.01 9.90
N GLN A 33 2.08 8.02 8.57
CA GLN A 33 0.95 8.29 7.67
C GLN A 33 0.70 7.06 6.80
N SER A 34 -0.58 6.75 6.54
CA SER A 34 -1.00 5.71 5.61
C SER A 34 -1.49 6.33 4.30
N VAL A 35 -1.37 5.60 3.18
CA VAL A 35 -1.89 6.02 1.88
C VAL A 35 -2.48 4.84 1.11
N LEU A 36 -3.69 5.06 0.61
CA LEU A 36 -4.47 4.10 -0.18
C LEU A 36 -4.36 4.39 -1.69
N LEU A 37 -5.21 3.73 -2.48
CA LEU A 37 -5.47 4.01 -3.90
C LEU A 37 -4.28 3.69 -4.81
N GLU A 38 -3.53 2.63 -4.48
CA GLU A 38 -2.43 2.15 -5.32
C GLU A 38 -1.37 3.21 -5.62
N MET A 39 -1.14 4.17 -4.69
CA MET A 39 -0.11 5.19 -4.86
C MET A 39 1.26 4.51 -4.91
N GLY A 40 1.79 4.37 -6.12
CA GLY A 40 3.01 3.61 -6.34
C GLY A 40 4.28 4.36 -5.95
N PHE A 41 5.35 3.59 -5.77
CA PHE A 41 6.69 4.07 -5.53
C PHE A 41 7.70 3.37 -6.45
N ARG A 42 8.88 3.98 -6.58
CA ARG A 42 10.00 3.46 -7.36
C ARG A 42 11.14 3.12 -6.42
N PHE A 43 11.77 1.97 -6.64
CA PHE A 43 12.97 1.59 -5.91
C PHE A 43 13.93 0.82 -6.81
N THR A 44 15.21 0.82 -6.44
CA THR A 44 16.23 0.05 -7.14
C THR A 44 16.61 -1.15 -6.30
N LEU A 45 16.32 -2.35 -6.81
CA LEU A 45 16.72 -3.61 -6.18
C LEU A 45 17.67 -4.34 -7.11
N SER A 46 18.86 -4.70 -6.61
CA SER A 46 19.86 -5.45 -7.39
C SER A 46 20.18 -4.81 -8.75
N GLY A 47 20.25 -3.47 -8.80
CA GLY A 47 20.54 -2.70 -10.01
C GLY A 47 19.39 -2.58 -11.01
N LYS A 48 18.20 -3.11 -10.70
CA LYS A 48 16.99 -2.97 -11.51
C LYS A 48 16.05 -1.97 -10.87
N ASN A 49 15.49 -1.08 -11.69
CA ASN A 49 14.44 -0.17 -11.26
C ASN A 49 13.10 -0.89 -11.33
N GLU A 50 12.44 -1.02 -10.18
CA GLU A 50 11.11 -1.58 -10.05
C GLU A 50 10.10 -0.50 -9.64
N VAL A 51 8.86 -0.68 -10.08
CA VAL A 51 7.70 0.12 -9.65
C VAL A 51 6.76 -0.82 -8.93
N ARG A 52 6.35 -0.46 -7.71
CA ARG A 52 5.36 -1.21 -6.91
C ARG A 52 4.19 -0.31 -6.56
N ARG A 53 3.02 -0.89 -6.41
CA ARG A 53 1.75 -0.23 -6.06
C ARG A 53 1.07 -1.11 -5.02
N PRO A 54 1.32 -0.87 -3.73
CA PRO A 54 0.62 -1.62 -2.69
C PRO A 54 -0.82 -1.15 -2.56
N ASP A 55 -1.70 -2.03 -2.08
CA ASP A 55 -3.07 -1.66 -1.71
C ASP A 55 -3.06 -0.56 -0.61
N LEU A 56 -2.10 -0.67 0.32
CA LEU A 56 -1.82 0.32 1.36
C LEU A 56 -0.32 0.47 1.62
N GLY A 57 0.15 1.71 1.57
CA GLY A 57 1.49 2.10 2.00
C GLY A 57 1.46 2.81 3.35
N VAL A 58 2.50 2.63 4.16
CA VAL A 58 2.73 3.40 5.40
C VAL A 58 4.13 4.02 5.38
N VAL A 59 4.21 5.29 5.76
CA VAL A 59 5.46 6.06 5.86
C VAL A 59 5.60 6.57 7.29
N LEU A 60 6.68 6.19 7.98
CA LEU A 60 7.02 6.72 9.29
C LEU A 60 7.39 8.21 9.20
N ASN A 61 7.15 8.96 10.27
CA ASN A 61 7.45 10.40 10.29
C ASN A 61 8.95 10.71 10.23
N ASP A 62 9.81 9.75 10.56
CA ASP A 62 11.28 9.85 10.45
C ASP A 62 11.83 9.25 9.15
N ASN A 63 10.96 8.79 8.23
CA ASN A 63 11.37 8.41 6.89
C ASN A 63 12.01 9.62 6.19
N PRO A 64 13.18 9.47 5.55
CA PRO A 64 13.91 10.59 4.94
C PRO A 64 13.12 11.30 3.83
N ILE A 65 12.12 10.64 3.25
CA ILE A 65 11.26 11.21 2.20
C ILE A 65 9.81 11.14 2.71
N PRO A 66 9.25 12.22 3.28
CA PRO A 66 7.89 12.21 3.79
C PRO A 66 6.87 12.12 2.64
N LEU A 67 5.67 11.63 2.94
CA LEU A 67 4.53 11.72 2.04
C LEU A 67 3.96 13.14 2.05
N LEU A 68 3.80 13.76 0.88
CA LEU A 68 3.32 15.14 0.75
C LEU A 68 1.87 15.21 0.23
N PRO A 69 1.06 16.21 0.64
CA PRO A 69 -0.37 16.29 0.27
C PRO A 69 -0.69 16.38 -1.22
N HIS A 70 0.30 16.67 -2.07
CA HIS A 70 0.13 16.83 -3.51
C HIS A 70 0.89 15.78 -4.33
N ASP A 71 1.45 14.78 -3.66
CA ASP A 71 2.09 13.66 -4.33
C ASP A 71 1.05 12.91 -5.18
N LYS A 72 1.39 12.68 -6.44
CA LYS A 72 0.63 11.82 -7.37
C LYS A 72 1.24 10.42 -7.50
N SER A 73 2.45 10.27 -6.97
CA SER A 73 3.22 9.05 -6.81
C SER A 73 4.16 9.28 -5.66
N TYR A 74 4.37 8.30 -4.80
CA TYR A 74 5.30 8.46 -3.71
C TYR A 74 6.75 8.42 -4.23
N HIS A 75 7.56 9.36 -3.76
CA HIS A 75 8.94 9.55 -4.21
C HIS A 75 9.96 8.80 -3.33
N GLY A 76 9.54 8.30 -2.17
CA GLY A 76 10.35 7.50 -1.25
C GLY A 76 10.10 5.99 -1.38
N ILE A 77 10.43 5.27 -0.30
CA ILE A 77 10.14 3.85 -0.14
C ILE A 77 9.26 3.72 1.10
N TYR A 78 8.13 3.05 0.98
CA TYR A 78 7.23 2.81 2.12
C TYR A 78 7.94 1.97 3.18
N ASP A 79 7.76 2.33 4.46
CA ASP A 79 8.26 1.54 5.58
C ASP A 79 7.46 0.24 5.74
N MET A 80 6.19 0.25 5.33
CA MET A 80 5.34 -0.93 5.29
C MET A 80 4.45 -0.91 4.04
N CYS A 81 4.43 -2.01 3.31
CA CYS A 81 3.49 -2.29 2.22
C CYS A 81 2.54 -3.41 2.68
N ILE A 82 1.24 -3.22 2.52
CA ILE A 82 0.20 -4.21 2.82
C ILE A 82 -0.56 -4.52 1.54
N GLU A 83 -0.80 -5.82 1.30
CA GLU A 83 -1.51 -6.34 0.13
C GLU A 83 -2.64 -7.27 0.58
N ALA A 84 -3.84 -7.05 0.07
CA ALA A 84 -4.97 -7.96 0.14
C ALA A 84 -4.82 -9.02 -0.97
N LEU A 85 -4.49 -10.24 -0.57
CA LEU A 85 -4.31 -11.33 -1.52
C LEU A 85 -5.68 -11.82 -2.04
N SER A 86 -5.88 -11.76 -3.35
CA SER A 86 -6.97 -12.45 -4.03
C SER A 86 -6.48 -13.80 -4.55
N ASP A 87 -7.29 -14.83 -4.36
CA ASP A 87 -7.12 -16.17 -4.92
C ASP A 87 -7.98 -16.40 -6.17
N SER A 88 -8.65 -15.35 -6.69
CA SER A 88 -9.44 -15.49 -7.91
C SER A 88 -8.52 -15.83 -9.09
N THR A 89 -8.70 -17.02 -9.65
CA THR A 89 -8.17 -17.32 -10.97
C THR A 89 -8.82 -16.37 -11.95
N THR A 90 -8.03 -15.67 -12.76
CA THR A 90 -8.54 -15.00 -13.95
C THR A 90 -9.13 -16.07 -14.86
N GLU A 91 -10.42 -16.37 -14.71
CA GLU A 91 -11.14 -17.16 -15.69
C GLU A 91 -11.18 -16.33 -16.97
N THR A 92 -10.26 -16.62 -17.89
CA THR A 92 -10.36 -16.23 -19.30
C THR A 92 -11.70 -16.74 -19.82
N LYS A 93 -12.67 -15.83 -19.95
CA LYS A 93 -13.82 -16.01 -20.83
C LYS A 93 -13.42 -15.79 -22.28
#